data_AF-A0A1F5N8Y0-F1
#
_entry.id   AF-A0A1F5N8Y0-F1
#
_cell.length_a   1.000
_cell.length_b   1.000
_cell.length_c   1.000
_cell.angle_alpha   90.00
_cell.angle_beta   90.00
_cell.angle_gamma   90.00
#
_symmetry.space_group_name_H-M   'P 1'
#
loop_
_entity.id
_entity.type
_entity.pdbx_description
1 polymer ?
#
loop_
_entity_poly.entity_id
_entity_poly.type
_entity_poly.pdbx_seq_one_letter_code
_entity_poly.pdbx_strand_id
1 'polypeptide(L)'
;MTILIGEENRSYLQRMQKVVSEEGHDVIPARLIIEANQAMIPSVDIDLVIIGNLGPGTEAFCQEITISGYRLITRDCDVQGGILVPREATKDEFLAEVRKALNQA
;
A
#
# COMPACT_ATOMS: atom_id res chain seq x y z
N MET A 1 -8.04 11.16 3.47
CA MET A 1 -7.57 9.83 3.89
C MET A 1 -6.06 9.86 3.97
N THR A 2 -5.50 9.21 4.97
CA THR A 2 -4.07 8.98 5.11
C THR A 2 -3.74 7.59 4.57
N ILE A 3 -2.77 7.52 3.67
CA ILE A 3 -2.48 6.30 2.92
C ILE A 3 -1.02 5.92 3.08
N LEU A 4 -0.77 4.72 3.59
CA LEU A 4 0.57 4.15 3.68
C LEU A 4 0.90 3.46 2.35
N ILE A 5 2.03 3.83 1.74
CA ILE A 5 2.53 3.18 0.52
C ILE A 5 3.87 2.51 0.82
N GLY A 6 3.91 1.18 0.74
CA GLY A 6 5.10 0.37 0.89
C GLY A 6 5.70 -0.07 -0.44
N GLU A 7 6.87 0.47 -0.79
CA GLU A 7 7.61 0.09 -2.01
C GLU A 7 9.12 0.38 -1.91
N GLU A 8 9.94 -0.65 -2.05
CA GLU A 8 11.40 -0.55 -2.00
C GLU A 8 11.98 0.22 -3.20
N ASN A 9 11.36 0.08 -4.37
CA ASN A 9 11.74 0.77 -5.61
C ASN A 9 11.35 2.25 -5.56
N ARG A 10 12.33 3.11 -5.29
CA ARG A 10 12.14 4.56 -5.15
C ARG A 10 11.37 5.21 -6.29
N SER A 11 11.68 4.87 -7.54
CA SER A 11 11.01 5.48 -8.70
C SER A 11 9.55 5.06 -8.80
N TYR A 12 9.23 3.82 -8.43
CA TYR A 12 7.85 3.35 -8.44
C TYR A 12 7.05 3.90 -7.25
N LEU A 13 7.66 3.96 -6.07
CA LEU A 13 7.10 4.64 -4.91
C LEU A 13 6.67 6.07 -5.25
N GLN A 14 7.57 6.87 -5.85
CA GLN A 14 7.25 8.24 -6.26
C GLN A 14 6.06 8.33 -7.24
N ARG A 15 5.93 7.35 -8.14
CA ARG A 15 4.77 7.30 -9.06
C ARG A 15 3.47 7.00 -8.31
N MET A 16 3.49 6.05 -7.38
CA MET A 16 2.33 5.74 -6.53
C MET A 16 1.94 6.93 -5.66
N GLN A 17 2.92 7.57 -4.99
CA GLN A 17 2.69 8.77 -4.20
C GLN A 17 2.02 9.87 -5.03
N LYS A 18 2.55 10.12 -6.24
CA LYS A 18 1.98 11.11 -7.14
C LYS A 18 0.52 10.81 -7.46
N VAL A 19 0.19 9.57 -7.82
CA VAL A 19 -1.20 9.16 -8.10
C VAL A 19 -2.08 9.40 -6.88
N VAL A 20 -1.67 8.95 -5.70
CA VAL A 20 -2.47 9.08 -4.48
C VAL A 20 -2.67 10.56 -4.09
N SER A 21 -1.63 11.39 -4.22
CA SER A 21 -1.72 12.82 -3.96
C SER A 21 -2.54 13.58 -5.02
N GLU A 22 -2.52 13.16 -6.28
CA GLU A 22 -3.38 13.71 -7.35
C GLU A 22 -4.88 13.47 -7.08
N GLU A 23 -5.22 12.38 -6.40
CA GLU A 23 -6.58 12.10 -5.93
C GLU A 23 -6.93 12.84 -4.61
N GLY A 24 -6.01 13.67 -4.08
CA GLY A 24 -6.26 14.51 -2.90
C GLY A 24 -6.11 13.80 -1.55
N HIS A 25 -5.29 12.75 -1.48
CA HIS A 25 -5.02 12.02 -0.24
C HIS A 25 -3.61 12.27 0.30
N ASP A 26 -3.50 12.20 1.63
CA ASP A 26 -2.22 12.30 2.33
C ASP A 26 -1.46 10.99 2.22
N VAL A 27 -0.15 11.07 2.02
CA VAL A 27 0.69 9.89 1.75
C VAL A 27 1.79 9.75 2.77
N ILE A 28 1.89 8.57 3.36
CA ILE A 28 3.01 8.13 4.17
C ILE A 28 3.81 7.11 3.36
N PRO A 29 4.97 7.48 2.79
CA PRO A 29 5.82 6.52 2.10
C PRO A 29 6.63 5.67 3.06
N ALA A 30 6.77 4.39 2.72
CA ALA A 30 7.71 3.46 3.33
C ALA A 30 8.45 2.70 2.22
N ARG A 31 9.77 2.65 2.30
CA ARG A 31 10.64 1.84 1.44
C ARG A 31 11.10 0.56 2.12
N LEU A 32 10.98 0.51 3.44
CA LEU A 32 11.36 -0.62 4.27
C LEU A 32 10.22 -0.97 5.23
N ILE A 33 10.13 -2.23 5.62
CA ILE A 33 9.13 -2.71 6.59
C ILE A 33 9.21 -1.94 7.91
N ILE A 34 10.42 -1.60 8.37
CA ILE A 34 10.57 -0.84 9.62
C ILE A 34 9.92 0.54 9.54
N GLU A 35 9.97 1.20 8.37
CA GLU A 35 9.32 2.49 8.14
C GLU A 35 7.79 2.32 8.11
N ALA A 36 7.31 1.25 7.47
CA ALA A 36 5.89 0.91 7.42
C ALA A 36 5.32 0.61 8.81
N ASN A 37 6.02 -0.17 9.63
CA ASN A 37 5.64 -0.46 11.02
C ASN A 37 5.62 0.79 11.90
N GLN A 38 6.58 1.70 11.70
CA GLN A 38 6.60 2.97 12.43
C GLN A 38 5.43 3.89 12.05
N ALA A 39 5.00 3.86 10.78
CA ALA A 39 3.83 4.61 10.34
C ALA A 39 2.54 4.09 10.96
N MET A 40 2.46 2.79 11.28
CA MET A 40 1.28 2.14 11.85
C MET A 40 1.14 2.24 13.36
N ILE A 41 1.97 3.05 14.02
CA ILE A 41 1.82 3.31 15.45
C ILE A 41 0.43 3.97 15.68
N PRO A 42 -0.33 3.61 16.74
CA PRO A 42 -1.73 4.02 16.95
C PRO A 42 -2.04 5.53 16.91
N SER A 43 -1.02 6.39 16.91
CA SER A 43 -1.15 7.83 16.78
C SER A 43 -1.41 8.31 15.34
N VAL A 44 -1.27 7.44 14.34
CA VAL A 44 -1.52 7.75 12.93
C VAL A 44 -2.76 6.99 12.48
N ASP A 45 -3.80 7.72 12.09
CA ASP A 45 -5.02 7.14 11.52
C ASP A 45 -4.76 6.86 10.03
N ILE A 46 -4.62 5.58 9.67
CA ILE A 46 -4.34 5.12 8.30
C ILE A 46 -5.59 4.44 7.77
N ASP A 47 -6.15 4.98 6.68
CA ASP A 47 -7.37 4.46 6.07
C ASP A 47 -7.10 3.30 5.10
N LEU A 48 -5.94 3.35 4.42
CA LEU A 48 -5.57 2.42 3.36
C LEU A 48 -4.07 2.15 3.35
N VAL A 49 -3.71 0.88 3.15
CA VAL A 49 -2.33 0.42 2.94
C VAL A 49 -2.18 -0.09 1.51
N ILE A 50 -1.17 0.39 0.80
CA ILE A 50 -0.82 -0.02 -0.58
C ILE A 50 0.57 -0.62 -0.57
N ILE A 51 0.72 -1.89 -0.95
CA ILE A 51 2.00 -2.61 -0.93
C ILE A 51 2.38 -3.06 -2.34
N GLY A 52 3.41 -2.43 -2.89
CA GLY A 52 4.04 -2.88 -4.13
C GLY A 52 4.98 -4.05 -3.84
N ASN A 53 6.04 -3.77 -3.10
CA ASN A 53 7.02 -4.74 -2.56
C ASN A 53 7.89 -4.02 -1.51
N LEU A 54 7.97 -4.49 -0.26
CA LEU A 54 8.84 -3.92 0.79
C LEU A 54 10.13 -4.73 1.01
N GLY A 55 10.41 -5.68 0.13
CA GLY A 55 11.54 -6.61 0.25
C GLY A 55 11.24 -7.78 1.20
N PRO A 56 12.28 -8.36 1.83
CA PRO A 56 12.12 -9.50 2.73
C PRO A 56 11.18 -9.19 3.90
N GLY A 57 10.18 -10.05 4.11
CA GLY A 57 9.18 -9.89 5.18
C GLY A 57 7.86 -9.23 4.75
N THR A 58 7.73 -8.82 3.48
CA THR A 58 6.52 -8.19 2.94
C THR A 58 5.27 -9.03 3.19
N GLU A 59 5.36 -10.35 3.01
CA GLU A 59 4.24 -11.28 3.23
C GLU A 59 3.76 -11.28 4.70
N ALA A 60 4.68 -11.34 5.66
CA ALA A 60 4.35 -11.29 7.08
C ALA A 60 3.70 -9.94 7.45
N PHE A 61 4.23 -8.84 6.92
CA PHE A 61 3.64 -7.52 7.10
C PHE A 61 2.20 -7.46 6.58
N CYS A 62 1.94 -7.93 5.36
CA CYS A 62 0.60 -7.99 4.79
C CYS A 62 -0.39 -8.77 5.67
N GLN A 63 0.05 -9.88 6.29
CA GLN A 63 -0.78 -10.65 7.21
C GLN A 63 -1.13 -9.86 8.47
N GLU A 64 -0.17 -9.12 9.04
CA GLU A 64 -0.38 -8.23 10.19
C GLU A 64 -1.37 -7.10 9.86
N ILE A 65 -1.29 -6.50 8.67
CA ILE A 65 -2.26 -5.51 8.16
C ILE A 65 -3.68 -6.05 8.19
N THR A 66 -3.88 -7.25 7.63
CA THR A 66 -5.19 -7.90 7.55
C THR A 66 -5.76 -8.20 8.94
N ILE A 67 -4.95 -8.74 9.85
CA ILE A 67 -5.36 -9.02 11.24
C ILE A 67 -5.80 -7.73 11.94
N SER A 68 -5.11 -6.63 11.68
CA SER A 68 -5.38 -5.33 12.28
C SER A 68 -6.57 -4.59 11.65
N GLY A 69 -7.18 -5.15 10.60
CA GLY A 69 -8.41 -4.65 9.99
C GLY A 69 -8.23 -3.49 9.00
N TYR A 70 -7.01 -3.17 8.61
CA TYR A 70 -6.75 -2.15 7.60
C TYR A 70 -7.17 -2.62 6.21
N ARG A 71 -7.64 -1.68 5.39
CA ARG A 71 -7.81 -1.94 3.97
C ARG A 71 -6.43 -2.09 3.32
N LEU A 72 -6.30 -3.10 2.46
CA LEU A 72 -5.04 -3.43 1.82
C LEU A 72 -5.20 -3.61 0.31
N ILE A 73 -4.27 -3.05 -0.45
CA ILE A 73 -4.06 -3.32 -1.88
C ILE A 73 -2.63 -3.81 -2.04
N THR A 74 -2.43 -4.95 -2.68
CA THR A 74 -1.11 -5.57 -2.75
C THR A 74 -0.89 -6.34 -4.03
N ARG A 75 0.38 -6.49 -4.43
CA ARG A 75 0.81 -7.37 -5.54
C ARG A 75 1.52 -8.63 -5.11
N ASP A 76 2.07 -8.61 -3.89
CA ASP A 76 3.04 -9.60 -3.44
C ASP A 76 2.52 -10.46 -2.29
N CYS A 77 1.29 -10.23 -1.83
CA CYS A 77 0.69 -10.97 -0.72
C CYS A 77 -0.74 -11.40 -1.03
N ASP A 78 -1.02 -12.69 -1.08
CA ASP A 78 -2.41 -13.18 -1.12
C ASP A 78 -2.96 -13.24 0.31
N VAL A 79 -3.79 -12.24 0.67
CA VAL A 79 -4.34 -12.13 2.02
C VAL A 79 -5.84 -11.83 1.97
N GLN A 80 -6.57 -12.43 2.91
CA GLN A 80 -8.01 -12.32 2.98
C GLN A 80 -8.45 -10.86 3.21
N GLY A 81 -9.46 -10.39 2.46
CA GLY A 81 -10.00 -9.03 2.61
C GLY A 81 -9.17 -7.91 1.96
N GLY A 82 -7.98 -8.23 1.42
CA GLY A 82 -7.21 -7.33 0.58
C GLY A 82 -7.64 -7.39 -0.89
N ILE A 83 -7.32 -6.33 -1.64
CA ILE A 83 -7.37 -6.34 -3.10
C ILE A 83 -6.02 -6.85 -3.59
N LEU A 84 -5.99 -8.10 -4.03
CA LEU A 84 -4.84 -8.70 -4.68
C LEU A 84 -4.81 -8.30 -6.15
N VAL A 85 -3.79 -7.56 -6.54
CA VAL A 85 -3.49 -7.28 -7.94
C VAL A 85 -2.47 -8.31 -8.43
N PRO A 86 -2.74 -9.03 -9.53
CA PRO A 86 -1.85 -10.10 -9.99
C PRO A 86 -0.41 -9.62 -10.19
N ARG A 87 0.56 -10.48 -9.85
CA ARG A 87 1.98 -10.12 -9.90
C ARG A 87 2.45 -9.80 -11.31
N GLU A 88 1.83 -10.39 -12.32
CA GLU A 88 2.03 -10.15 -13.75
C GLU A 88 1.46 -8.81 -14.24
N ALA A 89 0.59 -8.16 -13.45
CA ALA A 89 0.03 -6.87 -13.81
C ALA A 89 1.15 -5.85 -14.06
N THR A 90 1.03 -5.08 -15.11
CA THR A 90 1.92 -3.95 -15.35
C THR A 90 1.83 -2.94 -14.20
N LYS A 91 2.84 -2.06 -14.10
CA LYS A 91 2.82 -0.98 -13.11
C LYS A 91 1.60 -0.07 -13.26
N ASP A 92 1.10 0.10 -14.48
CA ASP A 92 -0.03 0.96 -14.79
C ASP A 92 -1.37 0.30 -14.43
N GLU A 93 -1.51 -1.01 -14.67
CA GLU A 93 -2.67 -1.79 -14.21
C GLU A 93 -2.79 -1.76 -12.68
N PHE A 94 -1.67 -1.88 -11.96
CA PHE A 94 -1.68 -1.72 -10.51
C PHE A 94 -2.14 -0.33 -10.07
N LEU A 95 -1.64 0.72 -10.71
CA LEU A 95 -2.05 2.09 -10.41
C LEU A 95 -3.54 2.34 -10.72
N ALA A 96 -4.09 1.65 -11.73
CA ALA A 96 -5.51 1.72 -12.04
C ALA A 96 -6.38 1.10 -10.93
N GLU A 97 -5.99 -0.05 -10.39
CA GLU A 97 -6.68 -0.65 -9.24
C GLU A 97 -6.54 0.20 -7.97
N VAL A 98 -5.37 0.81 -7.74
CA VAL A 98 -5.20 1.81 -6.68
C VAL A 98 -6.22 2.93 -6.84
N ARG A 99 -6.28 3.59 -8.01
CA ARG A 99 -7.23 4.69 -8.26
C ARG A 99 -8.68 4.29 -8.05
N LYS A 100 -9.05 3.10 -8.50
CA LYS A 100 -10.41 2.56 -8.32
C LYS A 100 -10.74 2.39 -6.83
N ALA A 101 -9.82 1.86 -6.04
CA ALA A 101 -10.02 1.66 -4.61
C ALA A 101 -10.08 2.97 -3.80
N LEU A 102 -9.35 4.00 -4.23
CA LEU A 102 -9.41 5.35 -3.66
C LEU A 102 -10.79 5.99 -3.90
N ASN A 103 -11.34 5.83 -5.10
CA ASN A 103 -12.64 6.40 -5.48
C ASN A 103 -13.87 5.62 -4.95
N GLN A 104 -13.65 4.45 -4.37
CA GLN A 104 -14.69 3.64 -3.72
C GLN A 104 -14.72 3.83 -2.20
N ALA A 105 -13.85 4.69 -1.66
CA ALA A 105 -13.66 4.96 -0.25
C ALA A 105 -14.50 6.15 0.22
#